data_AF-A0A9P5M6S6-F1
#
_entry.id   AF-A0A9P5M6S6-F1
#
_cell.length_a   1.000
_cell.length_b   1.000
_cell.length_c   1.000
_cell.angle_alpha   90.00
_cell.angle_beta   90.00
_cell.angle_gamma   90.00
#
_symmetry.space_group_name_H-M   'P 1'
#
loop_
_entity.id
_entity.type
_entity.pdbx_description
1 polymer ?
#
loop_
_entity_poly.entity_id
_entity_poly.type
_entity_poly.pdbx_seq_one_letter_code
_entity_poly.pdbx_strand_id
1 'polypeptide(L)'
;MSRAAEAAMAASYKSLKEDFVSNLTGGGIGEINMVTAVAPVAVILWSALQSRQQFFAPYTPIAFAVDFLLNVGAILLAISVYADMPLILNLLLLAPVPLLYAIPPQKTIQKTTQKKSRITQLKAKPSDELSPLPKKPFLTIYRGAMMVITCIAILAVDFRIFPRRFAKVENWGTSLMDMGVGSFVFSGGLVGARPILKEQNAGRTTKLSTRLYNSIRHSLPLIVLGIIRLYSVKGLDYAEHVTEYGVHWNFFFTLAFIPPFVAIFQSAFQLIPSYALLAIILGSLYQVTLEYTSLKAFILTAPRTDLFSKNREGIFSFFGYLAIFLAGQAAGMFVLPRNSIPTGGPAAQRKRLLMQMGTWSGVWIALYLFTTNYKYGLALSVSRRLANFPYFLWVSAFNCSQLTAFCLVETIFSPAAHKSTDAKTEKENYELSTSRVLEAFNRNGLAIFLAANLLTGLVNLTIPTLFVSNLQAMGILLLYASALTGLAVGLDVYDISIKM
;
A
#
# COMPACT_ATOMS: atom_id res chain seq x y z
N MET A 1 -39.17 0.23 -25.09
CA MET A 1 -39.49 0.31 -23.64
C MET A 1 -39.89 1.74 -23.32
N SER A 2 -40.78 1.96 -22.35
CA SER A 2 -41.04 3.33 -21.86
C SER A 2 -39.88 3.78 -20.98
N ARG A 3 -39.60 5.09 -20.92
CA ARG A 3 -38.58 5.65 -20.00
C ARG A 3 -38.81 5.26 -18.54
N ALA A 4 -40.06 5.04 -18.15
CA ALA A 4 -40.42 4.56 -16.82
C ALA A 4 -39.97 3.11 -16.56
N ALA A 5 -40.07 2.23 -17.57
CA ALA A 5 -39.60 0.85 -17.45
C ALA A 5 -38.06 0.77 -17.37
N GLU A 6 -37.35 1.61 -18.13
CA GLU A 6 -35.89 1.73 -18.05
C GLU A 6 -35.44 2.24 -16.68
N ALA A 7 -36.11 3.27 -16.14
CA ALA A 7 -35.83 3.79 -14.80
C ALA A 7 -36.11 2.75 -13.70
N ALA A 8 -37.20 1.98 -13.81
CA ALA A 8 -37.52 0.92 -12.86
C ALA A 8 -36.49 -0.23 -12.90
N MET A 9 -36.04 -0.64 -14.10
CA MET A 9 -34.98 -1.64 -14.23
C MET A 9 -33.64 -1.14 -13.70
N ALA A 10 -33.30 0.13 -13.94
CA ALA A 10 -32.08 0.73 -13.40
C ALA A 10 -32.10 0.81 -11.87
N ALA A 11 -33.24 1.18 -11.28
CA ALA A 11 -33.44 1.18 -9.82
C ALA A 11 -33.34 -0.24 -9.23
N SER A 12 -33.95 -1.23 -9.89
CA SER A 12 -33.86 -2.63 -9.49
C SER A 12 -32.43 -3.16 -9.57
N TYR A 13 -31.69 -2.83 -10.63
CA TYR A 13 -30.29 -3.21 -10.77
C TYR A 13 -29.39 -2.54 -9.73
N LYS A 14 -29.66 -1.28 -9.39
CA LYS A 14 -28.95 -0.57 -8.30
C LYS A 14 -29.15 -1.27 -6.95
N SER A 15 -30.38 -1.66 -6.61
CA SER A 15 -30.66 -2.44 -5.39
C SER A 15 -29.88 -3.75 -5.37
N LEU A 16 -29.87 -4.49 -6.49
CA LEU A 16 -29.09 -5.74 -6.58
C LEU A 16 -27.59 -5.52 -6.37
N LYS A 17 -27.04 -4.41 -6.87
CA LYS A 17 -25.63 -4.04 -6.64
C LYS A 17 -25.37 -3.69 -5.18
N GLU A 18 -26.26 -2.94 -4.53
CA GLU A 18 -26.16 -2.59 -3.12
C GLU A 18 -26.21 -3.86 -2.24
N ASP A 19 -27.18 -4.74 -2.48
CA ASP A 19 -27.32 -6.01 -1.77
C ASP A 19 -26.10 -6.91 -1.96
N PHE A 20 -25.50 -6.89 -3.15
CA PHE A 20 -24.32 -7.71 -3.49
C PHE A 20 -23.05 -7.35 -2.70
N VAL A 21 -22.96 -6.14 -2.13
CA VAL A 21 -21.81 -5.67 -1.35
C VAL A 21 -22.14 -5.34 0.10
N SER A 22 -23.37 -5.59 0.53
CA SER A 22 -23.86 -5.30 1.89
C SER A 22 -23.80 -6.53 2.81
N ASN A 23 -23.82 -6.29 4.12
CA ASN A 23 -23.86 -7.27 5.20
C ASN A 23 -22.76 -8.35 5.17
N LEU A 24 -21.59 -8.00 4.63
CA LEU A 24 -20.46 -8.93 4.53
C LEU A 24 -19.68 -9.00 5.84
N THR A 25 -19.31 -10.22 6.26
CA THR A 25 -18.54 -10.50 7.49
C THR A 25 -17.04 -10.71 7.23
N GLY A 26 -16.65 -10.76 5.95
CA GLY A 26 -15.25 -10.93 5.54
C GLY A 26 -14.75 -12.37 5.60
N GLY A 27 -13.43 -12.53 5.63
CA GLY A 27 -12.72 -13.81 5.67
C GLY A 27 -11.63 -13.85 6.74
N GLY A 28 -10.94 -14.99 6.85
CA GLY A 28 -9.88 -15.17 7.84
C GLY A 28 -8.60 -14.41 7.47
N ILE A 29 -7.90 -13.85 8.47
CA ILE A 29 -6.60 -13.17 8.24
C ILE A 29 -5.56 -14.09 7.61
N GLY A 30 -5.55 -15.38 7.98
CA GLY A 30 -4.66 -16.36 7.37
C GLY A 30 -4.86 -16.46 5.86
N GLU A 31 -6.11 -16.42 5.39
CA GLU A 31 -6.42 -16.41 3.97
C GLU A 31 -5.94 -15.13 3.29
N ILE A 32 -6.21 -13.97 3.89
CA ILE A 32 -5.75 -12.68 3.38
C ILE A 32 -4.21 -12.68 3.23
N ASN A 33 -3.50 -13.24 4.21
CA ASN A 33 -2.04 -13.37 4.16
C ASN A 33 -1.58 -14.31 3.04
N MET A 34 -2.25 -15.45 2.83
CA MET A 34 -1.90 -16.39 1.76
C MET A 34 -2.14 -15.81 0.36
N VAL A 35 -3.26 -15.10 0.18
CA VAL A 35 -3.61 -14.44 -1.08
C VAL A 35 -2.63 -13.30 -1.39
N THR A 36 -2.29 -12.50 -0.38
CA THR A 36 -1.35 -11.37 -0.57
C THR A 36 0.12 -11.78 -0.59
N ALA A 37 0.46 -12.99 -0.11
CA ALA A 37 1.80 -13.58 -0.26
C ALA A 37 2.19 -13.82 -1.72
N VAL A 38 1.22 -13.84 -2.65
CA VAL A 38 1.49 -13.91 -4.09
C VAL A 38 2.42 -12.79 -4.55
N ALA A 39 2.33 -11.60 -3.95
CA ALA A 39 3.15 -10.46 -4.35
C ALA A 39 4.64 -10.67 -4.04
N PRO A 40 5.07 -10.96 -2.79
CA PRO A 40 6.46 -11.30 -2.54
C PRO A 40 6.92 -12.58 -3.27
N VAL A 41 6.05 -13.58 -3.44
CA VAL A 41 6.38 -14.80 -4.20
C VAL A 41 6.62 -14.52 -5.69
N ALA A 42 5.79 -13.71 -6.33
CA ALA A 42 6.00 -13.28 -7.71
C ALA A 42 7.32 -12.50 -7.86
N VAL A 43 7.66 -11.67 -6.86
CA VAL A 43 8.94 -10.95 -6.84
C VAL A 43 10.12 -11.91 -6.62
N ILE A 44 9.98 -13.00 -5.87
CA ILE A 44 11.02 -14.05 -5.80
C ILE A 44 11.31 -14.59 -7.19
N LEU A 45 10.28 -14.97 -7.95
CA LEU A 45 10.44 -15.48 -9.31
C LEU A 45 11.05 -14.42 -10.25
N TRP A 46 10.55 -13.18 -10.17
CA TRP A 46 11.11 -12.05 -10.92
C TRP A 46 12.60 -11.83 -10.61
N SER A 47 12.97 -11.82 -9.33
CA SER A 47 14.35 -11.64 -8.87
C SER A 47 15.25 -12.83 -9.21
N ALA A 48 14.72 -14.06 -9.23
CA ALA A 48 15.46 -15.24 -9.68
C ALA A 48 15.77 -15.16 -11.19
N LEU A 49 14.78 -14.79 -12.01
CA LEU A 49 14.97 -14.55 -13.45
C LEU A 49 16.02 -13.46 -13.70
N GLN A 50 15.97 -12.37 -12.93
CA GLN A 50 16.89 -11.25 -13.10
C GLN A 50 18.31 -11.58 -12.61
N SER A 51 18.45 -12.17 -11.43
CA SER A 51 19.77 -12.46 -10.84
C SER A 51 20.51 -13.62 -11.55
N ARG A 52 19.78 -14.60 -12.10
CA ARG A 52 20.37 -15.78 -12.75
C ARG A 52 20.53 -15.62 -14.27
N GLN A 53 19.53 -15.03 -14.92
CA GLN A 53 19.46 -14.96 -16.38
C GLN A 53 19.51 -13.53 -16.94
N GLN A 54 19.55 -12.50 -16.07
CA GLN A 54 19.47 -11.08 -16.48
C GLN A 54 18.29 -10.81 -17.45
N PHE A 55 17.19 -11.54 -17.27
CA PHE A 55 16.10 -11.61 -18.26
C PHE A 55 15.48 -10.24 -18.58
N PHE A 56 15.49 -9.30 -17.63
CA PHE A 56 14.91 -7.97 -17.81
C PHE A 56 15.94 -6.92 -18.28
N ALA A 57 17.18 -7.33 -18.59
CA ALA A 57 18.25 -6.46 -19.08
C ALA A 57 18.92 -7.07 -20.34
N PRO A 58 18.53 -6.63 -21.57
CA PRO A 58 17.71 -5.48 -21.90
C PRO A 58 16.21 -5.70 -21.71
N TYR A 59 15.47 -4.61 -21.46
CA TYR A 59 14.02 -4.67 -21.24
C TYR A 59 13.25 -4.76 -22.57
N THR A 60 13.06 -5.97 -23.06
CA THR A 60 12.34 -6.28 -24.31
C THR A 60 10.81 -6.29 -24.11
N PRO A 61 9.99 -6.30 -25.19
CA PRO A 61 8.54 -6.47 -25.06
C PRO A 61 8.13 -7.77 -24.35
N ILE A 62 8.91 -8.85 -24.51
CA ILE A 62 8.69 -10.11 -23.80
C ILE A 62 8.99 -9.93 -22.31
N ALA A 63 10.09 -9.26 -21.97
CA ALA A 63 10.43 -8.93 -20.58
C ALA A 63 9.32 -8.10 -19.93
N PHE A 64 8.76 -7.12 -20.64
CA PHE A 64 7.59 -6.36 -20.19
C PHE A 64 6.36 -7.23 -19.95
N ALA A 65 6.02 -8.13 -20.89
CA ALA A 65 4.88 -9.02 -20.74
C ALA A 65 5.03 -9.95 -19.52
N VAL A 66 6.22 -10.52 -19.30
CA VAL A 66 6.52 -11.35 -18.14
C VAL A 66 6.48 -10.53 -16.85
N ASP A 67 7.03 -9.31 -16.84
CA ASP A 67 6.98 -8.40 -15.69
C ASP A 67 5.53 -8.06 -15.30
N PHE A 68 4.69 -7.75 -16.30
CA PHE A 68 3.25 -7.53 -16.12
C PHE A 68 2.53 -8.78 -15.59
N LEU A 69 2.76 -9.95 -16.19
CA LEU A 69 2.11 -11.20 -15.76
C LEU A 69 2.51 -11.58 -14.33
N LEU A 70 3.77 -11.42 -13.96
CA LEU A 70 4.25 -11.71 -12.61
C LEU A 70 3.69 -10.70 -11.58
N ASN A 71 3.80 -9.40 -11.85
CA ASN A 71 3.52 -8.38 -10.83
C ASN A 71 2.07 -7.87 -10.83
N VAL A 72 1.32 -8.06 -11.92
CA VAL A 72 -0.08 -7.63 -12.05
C VAL A 72 -0.99 -8.83 -12.28
N GLY A 73 -0.63 -9.71 -13.22
CA GLY A 73 -1.41 -10.91 -13.54
C GLY A 73 -1.54 -11.88 -12.37
N ALA A 74 -0.44 -12.15 -11.65
CA ALA A 74 -0.46 -13.05 -10.50
C ALA A 74 -1.35 -12.52 -9.35
N ILE A 75 -1.33 -11.19 -9.12
CA ILE A 75 -2.20 -10.55 -8.14
C ILE A 75 -3.67 -10.67 -8.57
N LEU A 76 -3.98 -10.42 -9.84
CA LEU A 76 -5.33 -10.60 -10.39
C LEU A 76 -5.81 -12.04 -10.19
N LEU A 77 -4.99 -13.03 -10.54
CA LEU A 77 -5.31 -14.45 -10.37
C LEU A 77 -5.54 -14.82 -8.91
N ALA A 78 -4.73 -14.30 -7.98
CA ALA A 78 -4.84 -14.58 -6.55
C ALA A 78 -6.16 -14.11 -5.94
N ILE A 79 -6.71 -12.98 -6.41
CA ILE A 79 -7.96 -12.41 -5.89
C ILE A 79 -9.20 -12.82 -6.70
N SER A 80 -9.04 -13.69 -7.69
CA SER A 80 -10.11 -14.17 -8.57
C SER A 80 -10.11 -15.70 -8.67
N VAL A 81 -9.55 -16.26 -9.73
CA VAL A 81 -9.58 -17.69 -10.07
C VAL A 81 -8.95 -18.58 -8.99
N TYR A 82 -7.83 -18.15 -8.41
CA TYR A 82 -7.11 -18.91 -7.39
C TYR A 82 -7.47 -18.49 -5.96
N ALA A 83 -8.53 -17.70 -5.77
CA ALA A 83 -8.87 -17.20 -4.46
C ALA A 83 -9.20 -18.30 -3.45
N ASP A 84 -9.79 -19.41 -3.90
CA ASP A 84 -10.09 -20.57 -3.05
C ASP A 84 -8.87 -21.49 -2.84
N MET A 85 -7.82 -21.34 -3.66
CA MET A 85 -6.61 -22.17 -3.60
C MET A 85 -5.33 -21.31 -3.68
N PRO A 86 -5.14 -20.33 -2.78
CA PRO A 86 -4.03 -19.37 -2.86
C PRO A 86 -2.67 -20.06 -2.72
N LEU A 87 -2.59 -21.15 -1.95
CA LEU A 87 -1.35 -21.93 -1.80
C LEU A 87 -0.89 -22.54 -3.12
N ILE A 88 -1.81 -23.02 -3.96
CA ILE A 88 -1.46 -23.62 -5.26
C ILE A 88 -0.81 -22.56 -6.15
N LEU A 89 -1.38 -21.36 -6.24
CA LEU A 89 -0.80 -20.29 -7.05
C LEU A 89 0.60 -19.89 -6.55
N ASN A 90 0.78 -19.77 -5.23
CA ASN A 90 2.10 -19.49 -4.66
C ASN A 90 3.11 -20.60 -4.98
N LEU A 91 2.73 -21.87 -4.88
CA LEU A 91 3.59 -23.00 -5.22
C LEU A 91 3.93 -23.04 -6.72
N LEU A 92 2.96 -22.74 -7.60
CA LEU A 92 3.17 -22.68 -9.04
C LEU A 92 4.15 -21.57 -9.44
N LEU A 93 4.14 -20.43 -8.74
CA LEU A 93 5.09 -19.34 -8.95
C LEU A 93 6.48 -19.64 -8.35
N LEU A 94 6.55 -20.44 -7.28
CA LEU A 94 7.83 -20.86 -6.69
C LEU A 94 8.49 -22.02 -7.43
N ALA A 95 7.72 -22.92 -8.04
CA ALA A 95 8.23 -24.14 -8.69
C ALA A 95 9.31 -23.89 -9.77
N PRO A 96 9.27 -22.81 -10.57
CA PRO A 96 10.34 -22.50 -11.53
C PRO A 96 11.64 -22.05 -10.87
N VAL A 97 11.63 -21.58 -9.62
CA VAL A 97 12.80 -20.97 -8.98
C VAL A 97 13.94 -21.99 -8.81
N PRO A 98 13.73 -23.19 -8.22
CA PRO A 98 14.78 -24.22 -8.18
C PRO A 98 15.32 -24.61 -9.56
N LEU A 99 14.44 -24.69 -10.56
CA LEU A 99 14.82 -25.03 -11.94
C LEU A 99 15.74 -23.96 -12.54
N LEU A 100 15.46 -22.68 -12.32
CA LEU A 100 16.31 -21.56 -12.74
C LEU A 100 17.70 -21.58 -12.07
N TYR A 101 17.81 -22.14 -10.87
CA TYR A 101 19.09 -22.31 -10.17
C TYR A 101 19.87 -23.53 -10.67
N ALA A 102 19.20 -24.54 -11.22
CA ALA A 102 19.87 -25.65 -11.90
C ALA A 102 20.49 -25.22 -13.24
N ILE A 103 19.93 -24.21 -13.89
CA ILE A 103 20.50 -23.62 -15.12
C ILE A 103 21.74 -22.78 -14.76
N PRO A 104 22.86 -22.92 -15.50
CA PRO A 104 24.05 -22.11 -15.27
C PRO A 104 23.72 -20.62 -15.46
N PRO A 105 24.29 -19.72 -14.63
CA PRO A 105 24.05 -18.30 -14.77
C PRO A 105 24.57 -17.83 -16.12
N GLN A 106 23.78 -17.01 -16.81
CA GLN A 106 24.17 -16.46 -18.10
C GLN A 106 25.37 -15.53 -17.88
N LYS A 107 26.56 -15.93 -18.36
CA LYS A 107 27.77 -15.11 -18.25
C LYS A 107 27.54 -13.83 -19.04
N THR A 108 27.67 -12.70 -18.38
CA THR A 108 27.72 -11.40 -19.04
C THR A 108 28.84 -11.45 -20.09
N ILE A 109 28.55 -11.12 -21.34
CA ILE A 109 29.55 -10.48 -22.21
C ILE A 109 29.82 -9.14 -21.52
N GLN A 110 30.72 -9.15 -20.54
CA GLN A 110 31.31 -7.92 -20.05
C GLN A 110 31.99 -7.32 -21.27
N LYS A 111 31.35 -6.33 -21.91
CA LYS A 111 32.13 -5.32 -22.62
C LYS A 111 33.08 -4.77 -21.58
N THR A 112 34.33 -5.19 -21.71
CA THR A 112 35.47 -4.81 -20.91
C THR A 112 35.59 -3.30 -20.94
N THR A 113 34.91 -2.65 -20.00
CA THR A 113 35.24 -1.29 -19.58
C THR A 113 35.65 -1.32 -18.11
N GLN A 114 36.47 -2.32 -17.76
CA GLN A 114 37.56 -2.08 -16.82
C GLN A 114 38.58 -1.14 -17.49
N LYS A 115 38.20 0.11 -17.75
CA LYS A 115 39.20 1.17 -17.70
C LYS A 115 39.40 1.39 -16.20
N LYS A 116 40.48 0.83 -15.65
CA LYS A 116 41.09 1.36 -14.44
C LYS A 116 41.16 2.87 -14.64
N SER A 117 40.25 3.61 -14.00
CA SER A 117 40.26 5.06 -13.98
C SER A 117 41.49 5.46 -13.19
N ARG A 118 42.59 5.61 -13.93
CA ARG A 118 43.84 6.20 -13.46
C ARG A 118 43.47 7.56 -12.89
N ILE A 119 43.69 7.68 -11.58
CA ILE A 119 43.58 8.88 -10.76
C ILE A 119 43.88 10.12 -11.60
N THR A 120 42.84 10.88 -11.93
CA THR A 120 42.97 12.30 -12.21
C THR A 120 41.93 12.94 -11.31
N GLN A 121 42.40 13.62 -10.27
CA GLN A 121 41.61 14.42 -9.35
C GLN A 121 40.96 15.56 -10.12
N LEU A 122 39.89 15.26 -10.86
CA LEU A 122 38.93 16.24 -11.29
C LEU A 122 37.96 16.40 -10.13
N LYS A 123 37.95 17.59 -9.54
CA LYS A 123 37.08 18.00 -8.42
C LYS A 123 35.72 17.31 -8.54
N ALA A 124 35.42 16.44 -7.58
CA ALA A 124 34.12 15.79 -7.47
C ALA A 124 33.05 16.87 -7.50
N LYS A 125 32.08 16.75 -8.42
CA LYS A 125 30.87 17.55 -8.35
C LYS A 125 30.13 17.14 -7.08
N PRO A 126 29.40 18.04 -6.41
CA PRO A 126 28.59 17.72 -5.22
C PRO A 126 27.49 16.65 -5.48
N SER A 127 27.36 16.14 -6.70
CA SER A 127 26.45 15.06 -7.11
C SER A 127 26.99 13.64 -6.90
N ASP A 128 28.27 13.45 -6.55
CA ASP A 128 28.86 12.11 -6.36
C ASP A 128 28.75 11.58 -4.92
N GLU A 129 28.25 12.39 -3.97
CA GLU A 129 28.02 11.94 -2.60
C GLU A 129 26.78 11.05 -2.48
N LEU A 130 26.95 9.92 -1.76
CA LEU A 130 25.88 8.98 -1.48
C LEU A 130 24.76 9.63 -0.68
N SER A 131 23.52 9.51 -1.17
CA SER A 131 22.36 10.06 -0.47
C SER A 131 22.20 9.40 0.92
N PRO A 132 21.98 10.18 2.00
CA PRO A 132 21.71 9.60 3.32
C PRO A 132 20.39 8.83 3.38
N LEU A 133 19.49 9.07 2.41
CA LEU A 133 18.14 8.48 2.32
C LEU A 133 17.89 7.92 0.90
N PRO A 134 18.57 6.82 0.52
CA PRO A 134 18.45 6.27 -0.82
C PRO A 134 17.03 5.79 -1.16
N LYS A 135 16.73 5.65 -2.45
CA LYS A 135 15.59 4.87 -2.90
C LYS A 135 15.92 3.39 -2.68
N LYS A 136 15.02 2.64 -2.06
CA LYS A 136 15.23 1.23 -1.76
C LYS A 136 14.30 0.38 -2.63
N PRO A 137 14.80 -0.59 -3.42
CA PRO A 137 13.96 -1.38 -4.32
C PRO A 137 12.78 -2.05 -3.61
N PHE A 138 12.99 -2.68 -2.46
CA PHE A 138 11.92 -3.34 -1.70
C PHE A 138 10.79 -2.39 -1.26
N LEU A 139 11.10 -1.11 -1.00
CA LEU A 139 10.08 -0.10 -0.68
C LEU A 139 9.26 0.27 -1.91
N THR A 140 9.92 0.41 -3.05
CA THR A 140 9.25 0.67 -4.34
C THR A 140 8.34 -0.50 -4.71
N ILE A 141 8.85 -1.73 -4.61
CA ILE A 141 8.10 -2.95 -4.90
C ILE A 141 6.90 -3.11 -3.96
N TYR A 142 7.09 -2.93 -2.64
CA TYR A 142 6.00 -2.97 -1.66
C TYR A 142 4.88 -1.97 -2.00
N ARG A 143 5.24 -0.71 -2.26
CA ARG A 143 4.25 0.34 -2.58
C ARG A 143 3.59 0.12 -3.94
N GLY A 144 4.35 -0.36 -4.93
CA GLY A 144 3.86 -0.71 -6.26
C GLY A 144 2.84 -1.84 -6.18
N ALA A 145 3.17 -2.94 -5.50
CA ALA A 145 2.28 -4.08 -5.33
C ALA A 145 0.99 -3.69 -4.57
N MET A 146 1.12 -2.88 -3.53
CA MET A 146 -0.01 -2.30 -2.80
C MET A 146 -0.92 -1.46 -3.73
N MET A 147 -0.34 -0.69 -4.65
CA MET A 147 -1.12 0.08 -5.62
C MET A 147 -1.82 -0.82 -6.65
N VAL A 148 -1.11 -1.81 -7.18
CA VAL A 148 -1.64 -2.76 -8.16
C VAL A 148 -2.84 -3.51 -7.60
N ILE A 149 -2.70 -4.15 -6.43
CA ILE A 149 -3.80 -4.90 -5.82
C ILE A 149 -5.00 -4.00 -5.52
N THR A 150 -4.76 -2.76 -5.07
CA THR A 150 -5.83 -1.78 -4.84
C THR A 150 -6.56 -1.47 -6.14
N CYS A 151 -5.84 -1.13 -7.21
CA CYS A 151 -6.44 -0.74 -8.49
C CYS A 151 -7.25 -1.87 -9.10
N ILE A 152 -6.79 -3.13 -8.99
CA ILE A 152 -7.53 -4.29 -9.48
C ILE A 152 -8.76 -4.54 -8.61
N ALA A 153 -8.61 -4.53 -7.27
CA ALA A 153 -9.69 -4.87 -6.34
C ALA A 153 -10.89 -3.90 -6.41
N ILE A 154 -10.66 -2.60 -6.67
CA ILE A 154 -11.76 -1.62 -6.76
C ILE A 154 -12.73 -1.88 -7.91
N LEU A 155 -12.28 -2.53 -9.00
CA LEU A 155 -13.16 -2.96 -10.09
C LEU A 155 -13.58 -4.42 -9.92
N ALA A 156 -12.68 -5.30 -9.48
CA ALA A 156 -12.95 -6.72 -9.33
C ALA A 156 -14.14 -6.98 -8.37
N VAL A 157 -14.30 -6.16 -7.33
CA VAL A 157 -15.41 -6.28 -6.38
C VAL A 157 -16.79 -6.22 -7.05
N ASP A 158 -16.94 -5.57 -8.21
CA ASP A 158 -18.22 -5.47 -8.90
C ASP A 158 -18.59 -6.74 -9.69
N PHE A 159 -17.67 -7.71 -9.80
CA PHE A 159 -17.87 -8.99 -10.48
C PHE A 159 -18.01 -10.17 -9.51
N ARG A 160 -18.80 -11.18 -9.88
CA ARG A 160 -18.99 -12.41 -9.08
C ARG A 160 -17.72 -13.24 -8.90
N ILE A 161 -16.77 -13.12 -9.83
CA ILE A 161 -15.49 -13.85 -9.75
C ILE A 161 -14.61 -13.40 -8.59
N PHE A 162 -14.80 -12.18 -8.08
CA PHE A 162 -14.13 -11.73 -6.87
C PHE A 162 -14.91 -12.23 -5.65
N PRO A 163 -14.31 -13.04 -4.76
CA PRO A 163 -15.03 -13.58 -3.61
C PRO A 163 -15.50 -12.50 -2.64
N ARG A 164 -16.74 -12.63 -2.16
CA ARG A 164 -17.34 -11.64 -1.25
C ARG A 164 -16.62 -11.54 0.10
N ARG A 165 -15.95 -12.59 0.54
CA ARG A 165 -15.09 -12.57 1.75
C ARG A 165 -13.89 -11.62 1.66
N PHE A 166 -13.51 -11.19 0.45
CA PHE A 166 -12.47 -10.19 0.24
C PHE A 166 -13.02 -8.76 0.16
N ALA A 167 -14.32 -8.61 -0.05
CA ALA A 167 -14.98 -7.32 -0.08
C ALA A 167 -15.14 -6.74 1.34
N LYS A 168 -15.30 -5.42 1.41
CA LYS A 168 -15.30 -4.67 2.67
C LYS A 168 -16.32 -5.24 3.65
N VAL A 169 -15.90 -5.35 4.90
CA VAL A 169 -16.79 -5.69 6.01
C VAL A 169 -17.51 -4.43 6.47
N GLU A 170 -18.78 -4.56 6.84
CA GLU A 170 -19.56 -3.41 7.30
C GLU A 170 -19.09 -2.93 8.68
N ASN A 171 -18.88 -3.88 9.56
CA ASN A 171 -19.17 -3.67 10.96
C ASN A 171 -18.06 -4.36 11.79
N TRP A 172 -18.02 -5.69 11.82
CA TRP A 172 -17.04 -6.51 12.56
C TRP A 172 -16.51 -7.62 11.66
N GLY A 173 -15.18 -7.76 11.58
CA GLY A 173 -14.52 -8.76 10.74
C GLY A 173 -13.30 -8.22 10.01
N THR A 174 -12.74 -9.05 9.13
CA THR A 174 -11.55 -8.72 8.33
C THR A 174 -11.72 -9.14 6.88
N SER A 175 -11.30 -8.30 5.95
CA SER A 175 -11.27 -8.62 4.52
C SER A 175 -10.05 -8.05 3.83
N LEU A 176 -9.75 -8.52 2.62
CA LEU A 176 -8.66 -7.98 1.81
C LEU A 176 -8.86 -6.46 1.55
N MET A 177 -10.07 -6.04 1.21
CA MET A 177 -10.36 -4.63 0.93
C MET A 177 -10.30 -3.75 2.18
N ASP A 178 -10.50 -4.32 3.38
CA ASP A 178 -10.34 -3.56 4.63
C ASP A 178 -8.88 -3.18 4.90
N MET A 179 -7.92 -3.94 4.36
CA MET A 179 -6.49 -3.68 4.49
C MET A 179 -6.04 -2.45 3.68
N GLY A 180 -6.71 -2.14 2.56
CA GLY A 180 -6.24 -1.16 1.57
C GLY A 180 -5.99 0.23 2.17
N VAL A 181 -7.01 0.84 2.76
CA VAL A 181 -6.93 2.18 3.38
C VAL A 181 -5.86 2.22 4.47
N GLY A 182 -5.83 1.19 5.34
CA GLY A 182 -4.82 1.08 6.39
C GLY A 182 -3.39 1.04 5.82
N SER A 183 -3.16 0.25 4.77
CA SER A 183 -1.87 0.19 4.06
C SER A 183 -1.44 1.53 3.46
N PHE A 184 -2.37 2.29 2.87
CA PHE A 184 -2.06 3.63 2.36
C PHE A 184 -1.64 4.59 3.47
N VAL A 185 -2.36 4.59 4.59
CA VAL A 185 -2.04 5.44 5.74
C VAL A 185 -0.69 5.05 6.34
N PHE A 186 -0.43 3.75 6.53
CA PHE A 186 0.85 3.23 7.02
C PHE A 186 2.00 3.60 6.07
N SER A 187 1.82 3.40 4.77
CA SER A 187 2.79 3.73 3.73
C SER A 187 3.05 5.25 3.62
N GLY A 188 2.02 6.06 3.85
CA GLY A 188 2.11 7.51 4.00
C GLY A 188 2.97 7.90 5.20
N GLY A 189 2.75 7.29 6.37
CA GLY A 189 3.57 7.47 7.57
C GLY A 189 5.03 7.09 7.35
N LEU A 190 5.27 5.93 6.70
CA LEU A 190 6.60 5.43 6.35
C LEU A 190 7.40 6.46 5.56
N VAL A 191 6.81 7.04 4.51
CA VAL A 191 7.47 8.08 3.71
C VAL A 191 7.50 9.44 4.42
N GLY A 192 6.52 9.70 5.28
CA GLY A 192 6.43 10.88 6.16
C GLY A 192 7.59 11.00 7.16
N ALA A 193 8.35 9.93 7.41
CA ALA A 193 9.60 10.02 8.17
C ALA A 193 10.77 10.65 7.39
N ARG A 194 10.73 10.72 6.05
CA ARG A 194 11.83 11.28 5.22
C ARG A 194 12.14 12.75 5.56
N PRO A 195 11.17 13.69 5.63
CA PRO A 195 11.45 15.07 6.01
C PRO A 195 12.07 15.20 7.40
N ILE A 196 11.61 14.39 8.36
CA ILE A 196 12.10 14.41 9.75
C ILE A 196 13.55 13.95 9.82
N LEU A 197 13.90 12.86 9.11
CA LEU A 197 15.27 12.38 9.01
C LEU A 197 16.19 13.39 8.30
N LYS A 198 15.69 14.10 7.28
CA LYS A 198 16.45 15.18 6.62
C LYS A 198 16.74 16.33 7.57
N GLU A 199 15.77 16.72 8.40
CA GLU A 199 15.95 17.77 9.41
C GLU A 199 16.96 17.35 10.49
N GLN A 200 16.86 16.13 10.99
CA GLN A 200 17.81 15.56 11.96
C GLN A 200 19.24 15.52 11.41
N ASN A 201 19.42 15.05 10.17
CA ASN A 201 20.74 15.02 9.52
C ASN A 201 21.30 16.41 9.23
N ALA A 202 20.43 17.40 8.97
CA ALA A 202 20.85 18.79 8.73
C ALA A 202 21.09 19.59 10.02
N GLY A 203 20.78 19.03 11.20
CA GLY A 203 20.86 19.74 12.48
C GLY A 203 19.94 20.97 12.56
N ARG A 204 18.88 21.02 11.74
CA ARG A 204 17.98 22.19 11.63
C ARG A 204 16.62 21.86 12.22
N THR A 205 16.12 22.74 13.09
CA THR A 205 14.72 22.74 13.51
C THR A 205 13.93 23.68 12.60
N THR A 206 12.99 23.15 11.82
CA THR A 206 12.10 24.00 11.03
C THR A 206 11.00 24.55 11.93
N LYS A 207 10.61 25.82 11.70
CA LYS A 207 9.54 26.47 12.46
C LYS A 207 8.20 25.76 12.20
N LEU A 208 7.34 25.72 13.21
CA LEU A 208 6.01 25.11 13.14
C LEU A 208 5.19 25.65 11.94
N SER A 209 5.25 26.95 11.68
CA SER A 209 4.54 27.59 10.56
C SER A 209 5.02 27.08 9.20
N THR A 210 6.33 26.90 9.01
CA THR A 210 6.90 26.37 7.76
C THR A 210 6.53 24.90 7.57
N ARG A 211 6.53 24.10 8.65
CA ARG A 211 6.08 22.70 8.61
C ARG A 211 4.60 22.60 8.26
N LEU A 212 3.76 23.37 8.94
CA LEU A 212 2.32 23.36 8.72
C LEU A 212 1.97 23.80 7.30
N TYR A 213 2.61 24.86 6.80
CA TYR A 213 2.44 25.31 5.42
C TYR A 213 2.82 24.22 4.41
N ASN A 214 3.97 23.56 4.61
CA ASN A 214 4.39 22.46 3.74
C ASN A 214 3.42 21.26 3.83
N SER A 215 2.98 20.88 5.03
CA SER A 215 2.01 19.80 5.23
C SER A 215 0.67 20.09 4.55
N ILE A 216 0.15 21.32 4.68
CA ILE A 216 -1.10 21.74 4.04
C ILE A 216 -0.93 21.75 2.52
N ARG A 217 0.17 22.29 2.00
CA ARG A 217 0.47 22.31 0.56
C ARG A 217 0.50 20.90 -0.03
N HIS A 218 1.12 19.94 0.66
CA HIS A 218 1.16 18.54 0.23
C HIS A 218 -0.18 17.81 0.42
N SER A 219 -1.07 18.33 1.26
CA SER A 219 -2.41 17.76 1.49
C SER A 219 -3.46 18.34 0.55
N LEU A 220 -3.21 19.51 -0.05
CA LEU A 220 -4.13 20.22 -0.93
C LEU A 220 -4.66 19.35 -2.09
N PRO A 221 -3.84 18.60 -2.86
CA PRO A 221 -4.39 17.73 -3.90
C PRO A 221 -5.35 16.69 -3.35
N LEU A 222 -5.08 16.09 -2.19
CA LEU A 222 -6.00 15.14 -1.56
C LEU A 222 -7.30 15.82 -1.13
N ILE A 223 -7.26 17.07 -0.64
CA ILE A 223 -8.47 17.85 -0.34
C ILE A 223 -9.29 18.09 -1.61
N VAL A 224 -8.65 18.54 -2.69
CA VAL A 224 -9.31 18.76 -3.98
C VAL A 224 -9.95 17.47 -4.49
N LEU A 225 -9.26 16.34 -4.39
CA LEU A 225 -9.81 15.03 -4.77
C LEU A 225 -10.96 14.59 -3.86
N GLY A 226 -10.88 14.89 -2.56
CA GLY A 226 -11.98 14.68 -1.63
C GLY A 226 -13.22 15.47 -2.02
N ILE A 227 -13.04 16.72 -2.46
CA ILE A 227 -14.12 17.59 -2.94
C ILE A 227 -14.69 17.06 -4.27
N ILE A 228 -13.84 16.72 -5.25
CA ILE A 228 -14.27 16.16 -6.53
C ILE A 228 -15.08 14.88 -6.29
N ARG A 229 -14.57 13.95 -5.48
CA ARG A 229 -15.29 12.72 -5.14
C ARG A 229 -16.65 13.02 -4.52
N LEU A 230 -16.73 13.96 -3.59
CA LEU A 230 -18.00 14.34 -2.95
C LEU A 230 -19.01 14.85 -3.98
N TYR A 231 -18.58 15.73 -4.90
CA TYR A 231 -19.48 16.27 -5.93
C TYR A 231 -19.85 15.23 -6.98
N SER A 232 -18.89 14.41 -7.45
CA SER A 232 -19.15 13.38 -8.45
C SER A 232 -20.10 12.31 -7.95
N VAL A 233 -19.94 11.86 -6.69
CA VAL A 233 -20.80 10.80 -6.13
C VAL A 233 -22.20 11.32 -5.87
N LYS A 234 -22.34 12.56 -5.36
CA LYS A 234 -23.65 13.21 -5.17
C LYS A 234 -24.33 13.63 -6.47
N GLY A 235 -23.57 13.95 -7.51
CA GLY A 235 -24.10 14.34 -8.81
C GLY A 235 -24.49 13.17 -9.71
N LEU A 236 -24.00 11.95 -9.43
CA LEU A 236 -24.25 10.75 -10.24
C LEU A 236 -25.20 9.73 -9.58
N ASP A 237 -25.86 10.09 -8.47
CA ASP A 237 -26.75 9.21 -7.69
C ASP A 237 -26.15 7.81 -7.42
N TYR A 238 -24.83 7.72 -7.24
CA TYR A 238 -24.18 6.46 -6.93
C TYR A 238 -24.57 6.02 -5.51
N ALA A 239 -24.71 4.72 -5.28
CA ALA A 239 -25.00 4.17 -3.96
C ALA A 239 -23.89 4.55 -2.96
N GLU A 240 -24.15 5.49 -2.04
CA GLU A 240 -23.20 5.83 -0.97
C GLU A 240 -23.42 4.93 0.24
N HIS A 241 -22.43 4.09 0.57
CA HIS A 241 -22.35 3.50 1.90
C HIS A 241 -21.94 4.59 2.91
N VAL A 242 -22.93 5.37 3.37
CA VAL A 242 -22.76 6.44 4.37
C VAL A 242 -22.11 5.90 5.67
N THR A 243 -22.20 4.60 5.91
CA THR A 243 -21.59 3.91 7.04
C THR A 243 -20.06 3.83 6.97
N GLU A 244 -19.41 4.09 5.82
CA GLU A 244 -17.94 4.03 5.74
C GLU A 244 -17.24 5.23 6.38
N TYR A 245 -17.67 6.44 6.06
CA TYR A 245 -17.03 7.68 6.51
C TYR A 245 -18.04 8.75 6.95
N GLY A 246 -19.29 8.65 6.53
CA GLY A 246 -20.32 9.67 6.71
C GLY A 246 -20.83 10.22 5.38
N VAL A 247 -21.63 11.28 5.45
CA VAL A 247 -22.36 11.88 4.31
C VAL A 247 -21.48 12.82 3.47
N HIS A 248 -20.45 13.42 4.08
CA HIS A 248 -19.56 14.38 3.42
C HIS A 248 -18.08 14.01 3.58
N TRP A 249 -17.75 13.21 4.60
CA TRP A 249 -16.39 12.76 4.81
C TRP A 249 -16.05 11.61 3.88
N ASN A 250 -14.79 11.56 3.43
CA ASN A 250 -14.28 10.45 2.63
C ASN A 250 -12.81 10.20 2.96
N PHE A 251 -12.31 9.09 2.44
CA PHE A 251 -10.92 8.65 2.66
C PHE A 251 -9.86 9.71 2.32
N PHE A 252 -10.07 10.52 1.27
CA PHE A 252 -9.10 11.55 0.88
C PHE A 252 -9.01 12.66 1.93
N PHE A 253 -10.13 13.03 2.57
CA PHE A 253 -10.12 13.96 3.69
C PHE A 253 -9.36 13.39 4.89
N THR A 254 -9.59 12.12 5.26
CA THR A 254 -8.81 11.47 6.32
C THR A 254 -7.30 11.55 6.04
N LEU A 255 -6.86 11.19 4.82
CA LEU A 255 -5.45 11.29 4.46
C LEU A 255 -4.92 12.73 4.45
N ALA A 256 -5.72 13.69 3.99
CA ALA A 256 -5.31 15.08 3.91
C ALA A 256 -5.14 15.73 5.29
N PHE A 257 -5.93 15.34 6.29
CA PHE A 257 -5.87 15.95 7.62
C PHE A 257 -4.78 15.34 8.51
N ILE A 258 -4.29 14.13 8.23
CA ILE A 258 -3.27 13.48 9.05
C ILE A 258 -1.96 14.30 9.12
N PRO A 259 -1.31 14.69 8.00
CA PRO A 259 -0.03 15.40 8.08
C PRO A 259 -0.10 16.77 8.79
N PRO A 260 -1.12 17.62 8.56
CA PRO A 260 -1.32 18.84 9.33
C PRO A 260 -1.55 18.56 10.82
N PHE A 261 -2.34 17.54 11.17
CA PHE A 261 -2.59 17.17 12.56
C PHE A 261 -1.30 16.75 13.27
N VAL A 262 -0.49 15.88 12.63
CA VAL A 262 0.82 15.49 13.18
C VAL A 262 1.75 16.69 13.35
N ALA A 263 1.74 17.65 12.43
CA ALA A 263 2.53 18.86 12.54
C ALA A 263 2.11 19.74 13.72
N ILE A 264 0.81 19.90 13.96
CA ILE A 264 0.27 20.70 15.08
C ILE A 264 0.63 20.06 16.43
N PHE A 265 0.43 18.75 16.57
CA PHE A 265 0.65 18.03 17.82
C PHE A 265 2.10 17.56 18.00
N GLN A 266 3.02 17.97 17.11
CA GLN A 266 4.40 17.54 17.13
C GLN A 266 5.09 17.84 18.47
N SER A 267 4.83 19.01 19.08
CA SER A 267 5.41 19.37 20.38
C SER A 267 4.97 18.43 21.50
N ALA A 268 3.71 17.99 21.50
CA ALA A 268 3.22 17.00 22.44
C ALA A 268 3.84 15.62 22.18
N PHE A 269 4.07 15.28 20.91
CA PHE A 269 4.67 14.02 20.50
C PHE A 269 6.17 13.94 20.76
N GLN A 270 6.87 15.08 20.83
CA GLN A 270 8.30 15.12 21.19
C GLN A 270 8.58 14.68 22.62
N LEU A 271 7.58 14.66 23.51
CA LEU A 271 7.70 14.13 24.86
C LEU A 271 7.97 12.62 24.86
N ILE A 272 7.53 11.91 23.82
CA ILE A 272 7.71 10.47 23.67
C ILE A 272 8.71 10.22 22.54
N PRO A 273 9.92 9.69 22.84
CA PRO A 273 10.96 9.52 21.84
C PRO A 273 10.65 8.46 20.77
N SER A 274 9.61 7.64 20.98
CA SER A 274 9.24 6.54 20.08
C SER A 274 7.84 6.73 19.48
N TYR A 275 7.78 6.90 18.16
CA TYR A 275 6.52 6.95 17.41
C TYR A 275 5.70 5.67 17.53
N ALA A 276 6.34 4.51 17.70
CA ALA A 276 5.63 3.24 17.90
C ALA A 276 4.91 3.21 19.25
N LEU A 277 5.56 3.69 20.31
CA LEU A 277 4.95 3.79 21.64
C LEU A 277 3.80 4.80 21.62
N LEU A 278 4.00 5.94 20.96
CA LEU A 278 2.94 6.94 20.77
C LEU A 278 1.72 6.35 20.03
N ALA A 279 1.94 5.57 18.98
CA ALA A 279 0.86 4.87 18.26
C ALA A 279 0.09 3.90 19.16
N ILE A 280 0.80 3.12 19.99
CA ILE A 280 0.19 2.19 20.94
C ILE A 280 -0.64 2.95 21.98
N ILE A 281 -0.08 4.02 22.58
CA ILE A 281 -0.78 4.84 23.59
C ILE A 281 -2.05 5.45 22.99
N LEU A 282 -1.95 6.07 21.80
CA LEU A 282 -3.08 6.67 21.12
C LEU A 282 -4.16 5.64 20.79
N GLY A 283 -3.78 4.49 20.23
CA GLY A 283 -4.70 3.41 19.89
C GLY A 283 -5.38 2.81 21.13
N SER A 284 -4.63 2.66 22.24
CA SER A 284 -5.14 2.13 23.50
C SER A 284 -6.11 3.10 24.15
N LEU A 285 -5.76 4.40 24.22
CA LEU A 285 -6.63 5.44 24.77
C LEU A 285 -7.93 5.57 23.96
N TYR A 286 -7.83 5.49 22.62
CA TYR A 286 -9.01 5.50 21.76
C TYR A 286 -9.90 4.27 22.02
N GLN A 287 -9.31 3.08 22.18
CA GLN A 287 -10.08 1.87 22.52
C GLN A 287 -10.76 1.94 23.89
N VAL A 288 -10.06 2.45 24.91
CA VAL A 288 -10.64 2.70 26.23
C VAL A 288 -11.81 3.68 26.11
N THR A 289 -11.65 4.74 25.32
CA THR A 289 -12.73 5.70 25.07
C THR A 289 -13.92 5.03 24.38
N LEU A 290 -13.69 4.16 23.39
CA LEU A 290 -14.77 3.42 22.73
C LEU A 290 -15.53 2.48 23.68
N GLU A 291 -14.84 1.85 24.64
CA GLU A 291 -15.47 0.82 25.49
C GLU A 291 -16.11 1.40 26.76
N TYR A 292 -15.52 2.45 27.35
CA TYR A 292 -15.99 3.02 28.62
C TYR A 292 -16.85 4.28 28.45
N THR A 293 -17.06 4.77 27.23
CA THR A 293 -17.95 5.92 26.96
C THR A 293 -19.06 5.56 25.99
N SER A 294 -20.04 6.46 25.84
CA SER A 294 -21.11 6.31 24.85
C SER A 294 -20.64 6.49 23.40
N LEU A 295 -19.34 6.69 23.15
CA LEU A 295 -18.79 6.96 21.83
C LEU A 295 -19.05 5.83 20.81
N LYS A 296 -18.87 4.57 21.21
CA LYS A 296 -19.12 3.41 20.33
C LYS A 296 -20.58 3.35 19.90
N ALA A 297 -21.51 3.53 20.83
CA ALA A 297 -22.94 3.65 20.50
C ALA A 297 -23.21 4.87 19.62
N PHE A 298 -22.57 6.01 19.92
CA PHE A 298 -22.72 7.24 19.13
C PHE A 298 -22.32 7.05 17.67
N ILE A 299 -21.21 6.34 17.39
CA ILE A 299 -20.73 6.12 16.02
C ILE A 299 -21.65 5.15 15.25
N LEU A 300 -22.22 4.15 15.93
CA LEU A 300 -22.96 3.08 15.26
C LEU A 300 -24.44 3.39 15.06
N THR A 301 -25.11 3.94 16.07
CA THR A 301 -26.58 3.96 16.12
C THR A 301 -27.21 5.34 16.25
N ALA A 302 -26.46 6.40 16.60
CA ALA A 302 -27.08 7.71 16.84
C ALA A 302 -27.74 8.29 15.57
N PRO A 303 -28.73 9.19 15.70
CA PRO A 303 -29.33 9.88 14.56
C PRO A 303 -28.36 10.87 13.91
N ARG A 304 -28.55 11.13 12.61
CA ARG A 304 -27.74 12.07 11.81
C ARG A 304 -28.41 13.45 11.70
N THR A 305 -28.45 14.20 12.80
CA THR A 305 -29.10 15.53 12.87
C THR A 305 -28.22 16.62 12.28
N ASP A 306 -27.00 16.76 12.78
CA ASP A 306 -26.09 17.88 12.49
C ASP A 306 -24.90 17.46 11.61
N LEU A 307 -24.18 18.44 11.04
CA LEU A 307 -23.02 18.18 10.18
C LEU A 307 -21.95 17.30 10.85
N PHE A 308 -21.77 17.43 12.16
CA PHE A 308 -20.87 16.58 12.95
C PHE A 308 -21.36 15.12 13.00
N SER A 309 -22.62 14.91 13.38
CA SER A 309 -23.23 13.58 13.45
C SER A 309 -23.28 12.87 12.08
N LYS A 310 -23.41 13.63 11.00
CA LYS A 310 -23.38 13.14 9.61
C LYS A 310 -22.02 12.58 9.18
N ASN A 311 -20.93 12.95 9.87
CA ASN A 311 -19.54 12.58 9.53
C ASN A 311 -18.81 11.87 10.68
N ARG A 312 -19.53 11.43 11.70
CA ARG A 312 -18.99 10.84 12.92
C ARG A 312 -18.06 9.65 12.65
N GLU A 313 -18.38 8.80 11.68
CA GLU A 313 -17.57 7.62 11.34
C GLU A 313 -16.16 8.06 10.91
N GLY A 314 -16.07 9.02 9.98
CA GLY A 314 -14.81 9.57 9.49
C GLY A 314 -14.03 10.37 10.55
N ILE A 315 -14.74 11.16 11.36
CA ILE A 315 -14.14 12.00 12.41
C ILE A 315 -13.50 11.15 13.51
N PHE A 316 -14.21 10.13 14.02
CA PHE A 316 -13.68 9.33 15.14
C PHE A 316 -12.72 8.23 14.67
N SER A 317 -12.93 7.63 13.49
CA SER A 317 -11.94 6.71 12.91
C SER A 317 -10.60 7.39 12.61
N PHE A 318 -10.56 8.72 12.51
CA PHE A 318 -9.33 9.50 12.35
C PHE A 318 -8.26 9.17 13.41
N PHE A 319 -8.64 8.94 14.67
CA PHE A 319 -7.67 8.63 15.73
C PHE A 319 -7.00 7.27 15.50
N GLY A 320 -7.76 6.27 15.04
CA GLY A 320 -7.22 4.98 14.62
C GLY A 320 -6.28 5.09 13.42
N TYR A 321 -6.66 5.88 12.41
CA TYR A 321 -5.79 6.14 11.25
C TYR A 321 -4.53 6.93 11.63
N LEU A 322 -4.62 7.88 12.57
CA LEU A 322 -3.46 8.59 13.10
C LEU A 322 -2.49 7.62 13.79
N ALA A 323 -2.98 6.65 14.57
CA ALA A 323 -2.15 5.60 15.16
C ALA A 323 -1.45 4.75 14.08
N ILE A 324 -2.17 4.36 13.02
CA ILE A 324 -1.59 3.63 11.86
C ILE A 324 -0.50 4.46 11.19
N PHE A 325 -0.72 5.76 10.99
CA PHE A 325 0.27 6.66 10.39
C PHE A 325 1.53 6.75 11.25
N LEU A 326 1.37 6.90 12.57
CA LEU A 326 2.49 6.95 13.51
C LEU A 326 3.28 5.63 13.57
N ALA A 327 2.61 4.48 13.48
CA ALA A 327 3.29 3.19 13.36
C ALA A 327 4.07 3.08 12.03
N GLY A 328 3.50 3.55 10.92
CA GLY A 328 4.20 3.67 9.64
C GLY A 328 5.43 4.58 9.75
N GLN A 329 5.30 5.73 10.42
CA GLN A 329 6.39 6.66 10.67
C GLN A 329 7.48 6.05 11.53
N ALA A 330 7.12 5.27 12.56
CA ALA A 330 8.06 4.50 13.36
C ALA A 330 8.87 3.52 12.50
N ALA A 331 8.21 2.79 11.58
CA ALA A 331 8.88 1.96 10.59
C ALA A 331 9.84 2.79 9.70
N GLY A 332 9.40 3.97 9.27
CA GLY A 332 10.18 4.86 8.40
C GLY A 332 11.50 5.31 9.04
N MET A 333 11.49 5.57 10.35
CA MET A 333 12.67 6.03 11.10
C MET A 333 13.85 5.05 11.05
N PHE A 334 13.60 3.74 11.01
CA PHE A 334 14.67 2.74 10.92
C PHE A 334 14.86 2.13 9.53
N VAL A 335 13.83 2.16 8.67
CA VAL A 335 13.88 1.58 7.32
C VAL A 335 14.54 2.49 6.30
N LEU A 336 14.30 3.81 6.37
CA LEU A 336 14.75 4.78 5.36
C LEU A 336 16.24 5.14 5.41
N PRO A 337 16.88 5.33 6.59
CA PRO A 337 18.29 5.70 6.66
C PRO A 337 19.20 4.70 5.93
N ARG A 338 20.30 5.22 5.36
CA ARG A 338 21.40 4.38 4.88
C ARG A 338 22.17 3.77 6.05
N ASN A 339 22.54 4.60 7.01
CA ASN A 339 23.29 4.23 8.21
C ASN A 339 22.46 4.57 9.45
N SER A 340 21.68 3.61 9.97
CA SER A 340 20.99 3.85 11.24
C SER A 340 21.96 3.87 12.42
N ILE A 341 23.09 3.14 12.36
CA ILE A 341 24.11 3.05 13.42
C ILE A 341 25.53 2.91 12.81
N PRO A 342 26.56 3.65 13.29
CA PRO A 342 27.88 3.76 12.63
C PRO A 342 28.75 2.49 12.64
N THR A 343 28.40 1.48 13.42
CA THR A 343 29.29 0.34 13.71
C THR A 343 28.90 -0.91 12.93
N GLY A 344 29.75 -1.29 11.96
CA GLY A 344 29.69 -2.57 11.25
C GLY A 344 29.64 -2.45 9.72
N GLY A 345 30.10 -3.50 9.02
CA GLY A 345 30.08 -3.55 7.55
C GLY A 345 28.65 -3.68 6.96
N PRO A 346 28.48 -3.48 5.64
CA PRO A 346 27.15 -3.43 4.99
C PRO A 346 26.28 -4.66 5.22
N ALA A 347 26.87 -5.85 5.30
CA ALA A 347 26.16 -7.10 5.57
C ALA A 347 25.61 -7.17 7.02
N ALA A 348 26.38 -6.69 8.00
CA ALA A 348 25.95 -6.63 9.39
C ALA A 348 24.81 -5.62 9.57
N GLN A 349 24.89 -4.47 8.88
CA GLN A 349 23.83 -3.47 8.86
C GLN A 349 22.53 -4.04 8.27
N ARG A 350 22.62 -4.77 7.14
CA ARG A 350 21.45 -5.41 6.52
C ARG A 350 20.82 -6.47 7.41
N LYS A 351 21.64 -7.32 8.04
CA LYS A 351 21.16 -8.32 9.02
C LYS A 351 20.44 -7.65 10.18
N ARG A 352 20.99 -6.54 10.70
CA ARG A 352 20.37 -5.79 11.79
C ARG A 352 19.04 -5.16 11.38
N LEU A 353 18.96 -4.58 10.18
CA LEU A 353 17.71 -4.05 9.63
C LEU A 353 16.63 -5.14 9.53
N LEU A 354 16.98 -6.31 8.98
CA LEU A 354 16.07 -7.45 8.89
C LEU A 354 15.61 -7.94 10.26
N MET A 355 16.53 -8.06 11.23
CA MET A 355 16.17 -8.41 12.61
C MET A 355 15.22 -7.37 13.20
N GLN A 356 15.50 -6.07 13.03
CA GLN A 356 14.63 -5.00 13.55
C GLN A 356 13.24 -5.02 12.89
N MET A 357 13.15 -5.20 11.58
CA MET A 357 11.89 -5.33 10.84
C MET A 357 11.10 -6.58 11.28
N GLY A 358 11.79 -7.71 11.44
CA GLY A 358 11.21 -8.97 11.92
C GLY A 358 10.70 -8.86 13.36
N THR A 359 11.49 -8.26 14.25
CA THR A 359 11.10 -8.03 15.65
C THR A 359 9.86 -7.15 15.73
N TRP A 360 9.82 -6.01 15.02
CA TRP A 360 8.64 -5.13 15.03
C TRP A 360 7.41 -5.82 14.41
N SER A 361 7.59 -6.61 13.34
CA SER A 361 6.49 -7.44 12.79
C SER A 361 5.95 -8.41 13.86
N GLY A 362 6.84 -9.11 14.57
CA GLY A 362 6.48 -10.01 15.66
C GLY A 362 5.79 -9.31 16.82
N VAL A 363 6.24 -8.11 17.21
CA VAL A 363 5.61 -7.30 18.26
C VAL A 363 4.18 -6.91 17.86
N TRP A 364 3.96 -6.40 16.65
CA TRP A 364 2.62 -6.04 16.18
C TRP A 364 1.69 -7.27 16.10
N ILE A 365 2.20 -8.42 15.64
CA ILE A 365 1.45 -9.68 15.60
C ILE A 365 1.09 -10.13 17.02
N ALA A 366 2.04 -10.12 17.96
CA ALA A 366 1.81 -10.53 19.34
C ALA A 366 0.77 -9.64 20.02
N LEU A 367 0.88 -8.31 19.85
CA LEU A 367 -0.11 -7.36 20.35
C LEU A 367 -1.48 -7.62 19.72
N TYR A 368 -1.55 -7.82 18.40
CA TYR A 368 -2.80 -8.14 17.70
C TYR A 368 -3.45 -9.40 18.30
N LEU A 369 -2.69 -10.50 18.38
CA LEU A 369 -3.18 -11.76 18.94
C LEU A 369 -3.63 -11.59 20.39
N PHE A 370 -2.90 -10.83 21.20
CA PHE A 370 -3.30 -10.52 22.57
C PHE A 370 -4.62 -9.75 22.63
N THR A 371 -4.87 -8.81 21.72
CA THR A 371 -6.14 -8.05 21.73
C THR A 371 -7.34 -8.87 21.27
N THR A 372 -7.17 -9.81 20.34
CA THR A 372 -8.28 -10.57 19.75
C THR A 372 -8.51 -11.93 20.40
N ASN A 373 -7.59 -12.43 21.22
CA ASN A 373 -7.73 -13.73 21.87
C ASN A 373 -8.88 -13.69 22.89
N TYR A 374 -9.81 -14.64 22.79
CA TYR A 374 -10.97 -14.74 23.67
C TYR A 374 -10.61 -15.22 25.09
N LYS A 375 -9.59 -16.08 25.23
CA LYS A 375 -9.26 -16.76 26.50
C LYS A 375 -8.25 -15.98 27.34
N TYR A 376 -7.27 -15.37 26.70
CA TYR A 376 -6.15 -14.69 27.38
C TYR A 376 -6.03 -13.20 27.04
N GLY A 377 -6.94 -12.72 26.19
CA GLY A 377 -6.89 -11.39 25.61
C GLY A 377 -8.08 -10.52 25.96
N LEU A 378 -8.18 -9.39 25.28
CA LEU A 378 -9.26 -8.41 25.48
C LEU A 378 -10.57 -8.79 24.78
N ALA A 379 -10.62 -9.93 24.09
CA ALA A 379 -11.77 -10.41 23.31
C ALA A 379 -12.36 -9.36 22.33
N LEU A 380 -11.51 -8.46 21.82
CA LEU A 380 -11.94 -7.39 20.93
C LEU A 380 -12.04 -7.92 19.49
N SER A 381 -13.12 -7.53 18.81
CA SER A 381 -13.29 -7.81 17.39
C SER A 381 -12.72 -6.69 16.53
N VAL A 382 -12.19 -7.02 15.35
CA VAL A 382 -11.65 -6.04 14.40
C VAL A 382 -12.78 -5.25 13.75
N SER A 383 -12.66 -3.93 13.71
CA SER A 383 -13.61 -3.05 13.00
C SER A 383 -12.88 -1.94 12.25
N ARG A 384 -12.90 -2.02 10.91
CA ARG A 384 -12.39 -0.97 10.03
C ARG A 384 -13.18 0.33 10.19
N ARG A 385 -14.52 0.25 10.27
CA ARG A 385 -15.41 1.41 10.38
C ARG A 385 -15.06 2.28 11.58
N LEU A 386 -14.74 1.66 12.72
CA LEU A 386 -14.31 2.36 13.93
C LEU A 386 -12.81 2.71 13.91
N ALA A 387 -12.02 2.10 13.02
CA ALA A 387 -10.56 2.05 13.05
C ALA A 387 -10.04 1.71 14.47
N ASN A 388 -10.63 0.67 15.08
CA ASN A 388 -10.37 0.33 16.47
C ASN A 388 -8.97 -0.27 16.70
N PHE A 389 -8.62 -0.54 17.96
CA PHE A 389 -7.25 -0.94 18.31
C PHE A 389 -6.80 -2.26 17.65
N PRO A 390 -7.61 -3.34 17.62
CA PRO A 390 -7.27 -4.55 16.86
C PRO A 390 -7.04 -4.29 15.36
N TYR A 391 -7.85 -3.42 14.74
CA TYR A 391 -7.67 -3.05 13.33
C TYR A 391 -6.33 -2.35 13.10
N PHE A 392 -5.98 -1.36 13.94
CA PHE A 392 -4.68 -0.70 13.90
C PHE A 392 -3.49 -1.67 14.02
N LEU A 393 -3.57 -2.60 14.98
CA LEU A 393 -2.51 -3.58 15.21
C LEU A 393 -2.39 -4.56 14.04
N TRP A 394 -3.52 -5.04 13.51
CA TRP A 394 -3.54 -5.89 12.33
C TRP A 394 -2.92 -5.20 11.12
N VAL A 395 -3.30 -3.95 10.86
CA VAL A 395 -2.75 -3.16 9.75
C VAL A 395 -1.23 -2.99 9.89
N SER A 396 -0.76 -2.68 11.10
CA SER A 396 0.66 -2.51 11.39
C SER A 396 1.43 -3.81 11.25
N ALA A 397 0.87 -4.92 11.74
CA ALA A 397 1.44 -6.26 11.61
C ALA A 397 1.56 -6.68 10.14
N PHE A 398 0.49 -6.52 9.36
CA PHE A 398 0.45 -6.88 7.94
C PHE A 398 1.51 -6.13 7.14
N ASN A 399 1.54 -4.80 7.25
CA ASN A 399 2.47 -3.99 6.46
C ASN A 399 3.93 -4.17 6.89
N CYS A 400 4.21 -4.33 8.19
CA CYS A 400 5.57 -4.65 8.65
C CYS A 400 6.02 -6.03 8.13
N SER A 401 5.13 -7.03 8.12
CA SER A 401 5.42 -8.37 7.63
C SER A 401 5.70 -8.37 6.12
N GLN A 402 4.87 -7.68 5.33
CA GLN A 402 5.08 -7.54 3.89
C GLN A 402 6.37 -6.78 3.56
N LEU A 403 6.65 -5.68 4.28
CA LEU A 403 7.92 -4.97 4.14
C LEU A 403 9.12 -5.87 4.45
N THR A 404 9.03 -6.68 5.51
CA THR A 404 10.06 -7.65 5.88
C THR A 404 10.24 -8.69 4.80
N ALA A 405 9.16 -9.22 4.22
CA ALA A 405 9.20 -10.19 3.13
C ALA A 405 9.92 -9.61 1.90
N PHE A 406 9.52 -8.44 1.40
CA PHE A 406 10.21 -7.81 0.25
C PHE A 406 11.68 -7.49 0.55
N CYS A 407 11.99 -7.06 1.78
CA CYS A 407 13.37 -6.83 2.22
C CYS A 407 14.18 -8.14 2.25
N LEU A 408 13.59 -9.26 2.68
CA LEU A 408 14.25 -10.57 2.63
C LEU A 408 14.55 -10.98 1.18
N VAL A 409 13.59 -10.85 0.27
CA VAL A 409 13.78 -11.16 -1.16
C VAL A 409 14.93 -10.35 -1.74
N GLU A 410 14.93 -9.03 -1.55
CA GLU A 410 16.03 -8.17 -2.02
C GLU A 410 17.39 -8.55 -1.41
N THR A 411 17.42 -9.00 -0.15
CA THR A 411 18.68 -9.42 0.51
C THR A 411 19.25 -10.69 -0.12
N ILE A 412 18.38 -11.63 -0.48
CA ILE A 412 18.76 -12.95 -1.02
C ILE A 412 19.18 -12.82 -2.49
N PHE A 413 18.40 -12.11 -3.30
CA PHE A 413 18.56 -12.09 -4.75
C PHE A 413 19.36 -10.88 -5.27
N SER A 414 19.40 -9.76 -4.54
CA SER A 414 20.06 -8.51 -4.95
C SER A 414 21.04 -7.96 -3.91
N PRO A 415 22.06 -8.73 -3.47
CA PRO A 415 23.02 -8.27 -2.46
C PRO A 415 23.85 -7.05 -2.92
N ALA A 416 23.97 -6.83 -4.24
CA ALA A 416 24.68 -5.69 -4.82
C ALA A 416 23.99 -4.35 -4.53
N ALA A 417 22.65 -4.33 -4.39
CA ALA A 417 21.87 -3.11 -4.15
C ALA A 417 22.29 -2.35 -2.87
N HIS A 418 22.94 -3.01 -1.91
CA HIS A 418 23.32 -2.45 -0.61
C HIS A 418 24.83 -2.31 -0.42
N LYS A 419 25.62 -2.69 -1.44
CA LYS A 419 27.10 -2.64 -1.40
C LYS A 419 27.67 -1.54 -2.31
N SER A 420 26.81 -0.71 -2.88
CA SER A 420 27.19 0.33 -3.84
C SER A 420 28.09 1.38 -3.18
N THR A 421 29.27 1.60 -3.78
CA THR A 421 30.27 2.58 -3.34
C THR A 421 29.99 3.99 -3.84
N ASP A 422 29.34 4.09 -5.00
CA ASP A 422 29.15 5.35 -5.74
C ASP A 422 27.68 5.53 -6.15
N ALA A 423 27.25 6.80 -6.29
CA ALA A 423 25.86 7.15 -6.62
C ALA A 423 25.40 6.56 -7.96
N LYS A 424 26.30 6.47 -8.95
CA LYS A 424 26.02 5.88 -10.26
C LYS A 424 25.73 4.38 -10.17
N THR A 425 26.63 3.65 -9.51
CA THR A 425 26.50 2.21 -9.28
C THR A 425 25.26 1.88 -8.46
N GLU A 426 24.90 2.75 -7.50
CA GLU A 426 23.66 2.61 -6.73
C GLU A 426 22.42 2.73 -7.60
N LYS A 427 22.39 3.69 -8.53
CA LYS A 427 21.29 3.85 -9.47
C LYS A 427 21.16 2.64 -10.40
N GLU A 428 22.27 2.16 -10.96
CA GLU A 428 22.27 0.97 -11.82
C GLU A 428 21.79 -0.29 -11.05
N ASN A 429 22.27 -0.49 -9.82
CA ASN A 429 21.83 -1.61 -8.99
C ASN A 429 20.36 -1.50 -8.57
N TYR A 430 19.86 -0.27 -8.37
CA TYR A 430 18.46 0.00 -8.09
C TYR A 430 17.57 -0.42 -9.28
N GLU A 431 17.93 0.03 -10.49
CA GLU A 431 17.20 -0.29 -11.73
C GLU A 431 17.22 -1.81 -12.02
N LEU A 432 18.36 -2.49 -11.75
CA LEU A 432 18.47 -3.94 -11.92
C LEU A 432 17.70 -4.74 -10.86
N SER A 433 17.36 -4.14 -9.71
CA SER A 433 16.70 -4.82 -8.59
C SER A 433 15.22 -4.44 -8.45
N THR A 434 14.70 -3.60 -9.35
CA THR A 434 13.33 -3.08 -9.28
C THR A 434 12.58 -3.43 -10.56
N SER A 435 11.38 -4.00 -10.43
CA SER A 435 10.46 -4.17 -11.56
C SER A 435 10.06 -2.80 -12.11
N ARG A 436 10.16 -2.61 -13.44
CA ARG A 436 9.75 -1.36 -14.09
C ARG A 436 8.25 -1.13 -13.97
N VAL A 437 7.47 -2.20 -14.03
CA VAL A 437 6.01 -2.12 -13.81
C VAL A 437 5.71 -1.60 -12.41
N LEU A 438 6.31 -2.19 -11.37
CA LEU A 438 6.07 -1.76 -10.00
C LEU A 438 6.63 -0.37 -9.69
N GLU A 439 7.76 0.01 -10.29
CA GLU A 439 8.29 1.37 -10.19
C GLU A 439 7.31 2.38 -10.80
N ALA A 440 6.78 2.11 -11.99
CA ALA A 440 5.80 2.97 -12.66
C ALA A 440 4.54 3.16 -11.81
N PHE A 441 3.98 2.09 -11.25
CA PHE A 441 2.83 2.17 -10.33
C PHE A 441 3.14 2.96 -9.05
N ASN A 442 4.35 2.85 -8.51
CA ASN A 442 4.74 3.60 -7.31
C ASN A 442 5.03 5.09 -7.60
N ARG A 443 5.64 5.41 -8.74
CA ARG A 443 6.07 6.77 -9.10
C ARG A 443 4.91 7.76 -9.16
N ASN A 444 3.82 7.37 -9.83
CA ASN A 444 2.62 8.20 -10.02
C ASN A 444 1.39 7.59 -9.32
N GLY A 445 1.58 6.97 -8.16
CA GLY A 445 0.55 6.14 -7.53
C GLY A 445 -0.82 6.82 -7.34
N LEU A 446 -0.85 8.09 -6.92
CA LEU A 446 -2.12 8.81 -6.76
C LEU A 446 -2.84 9.04 -8.11
N ALA A 447 -2.10 9.41 -9.16
CA ALA A 447 -2.68 9.62 -10.48
C ALA A 447 -3.23 8.32 -11.08
N ILE A 448 -2.50 7.20 -10.91
CA ILE A 448 -2.95 5.89 -11.35
C ILE A 448 -4.18 5.43 -10.55
N PHE A 449 -4.20 5.68 -9.24
CA PHE A 449 -5.38 5.41 -8.41
C PHE A 449 -6.62 6.17 -8.90
N LEU A 450 -6.48 7.44 -9.29
CA LEU A 450 -7.59 8.21 -9.84
C LEU A 450 -8.05 7.69 -11.20
N ALA A 451 -7.11 7.40 -12.10
CA ALA A 451 -7.42 6.80 -13.39
C ALA A 451 -8.18 5.47 -13.20
N ALA A 452 -7.75 4.65 -12.23
CA ALA A 452 -8.39 3.40 -11.85
C ALA A 452 -9.84 3.62 -11.38
N ASN A 453 -10.10 4.60 -10.51
CA ASN A 453 -11.46 4.94 -10.08
C ASN A 453 -12.35 5.43 -11.23
N LEU A 454 -11.82 6.27 -12.13
CA LEU A 454 -12.56 6.77 -13.30
C LEU A 454 -12.90 5.65 -14.28
N LEU A 455 -11.93 4.78 -14.59
CA LEU A 455 -12.14 3.60 -15.44
C LEU A 455 -13.11 2.61 -14.80
N THR A 456 -13.07 2.45 -13.47
CA THR A 456 -14.04 1.63 -12.73
C THR A 456 -15.45 2.18 -12.89
N GLY A 457 -15.63 3.50 -12.73
CA GLY A 457 -16.90 4.18 -13.00
C GLY A 457 -17.39 3.98 -14.44
N LEU A 458 -16.49 4.10 -15.42
CA LEU A 458 -16.80 3.84 -16.82
C LEU A 458 -17.30 2.41 -17.06
N VAL A 459 -16.59 1.41 -16.53
CA VAL A 459 -17.00 0.00 -16.66
C VAL A 459 -18.36 -0.24 -15.99
N ASN A 460 -18.57 0.33 -14.80
CA ASN A 460 -19.83 0.17 -14.06
C ASN A 460 -21.04 0.81 -14.73
N LEU A 461 -20.84 1.88 -15.50
CA LEU A 461 -21.90 2.54 -16.26
C LEU A 461 -22.17 1.88 -17.62
N THR A 462 -21.19 1.16 -18.17
CA THR A 462 -21.27 0.56 -19.51
C THR A 462 -21.59 -0.93 -19.51
N ILE A 463 -21.23 -1.66 -18.44
CA ILE A 463 -21.34 -3.12 -18.37
C ILE A 463 -22.15 -3.53 -17.14
N PRO A 464 -23.17 -4.40 -17.28
CA PRO A 464 -23.90 -4.96 -16.14
C PRO A 464 -23.06 -6.05 -15.45
N THR A 465 -22.06 -5.63 -14.68
CA THR A 465 -21.04 -6.48 -14.03
C THR A 465 -21.59 -7.69 -13.26
N LEU A 466 -22.80 -7.61 -12.67
CA LEU A 466 -23.42 -8.71 -11.92
C LEU A 466 -23.83 -9.91 -12.78
N PHE A 467 -24.06 -9.69 -14.08
CA PHE A 467 -24.53 -10.71 -15.03
C PHE A 467 -23.44 -11.22 -15.96
N VAL A 468 -22.21 -10.71 -15.81
CA VAL A 468 -21.07 -11.10 -16.64
C VAL A 468 -20.55 -12.47 -16.21
N SER A 469 -20.28 -13.36 -17.18
CA SER A 469 -19.70 -14.68 -16.91
C SER A 469 -18.24 -14.58 -16.42
N ASN A 470 -17.74 -15.60 -15.73
CA ASN A 470 -16.37 -15.60 -15.18
C ASN A 470 -15.29 -15.33 -16.25
N LEU A 471 -15.42 -15.90 -17.44
CA LEU A 471 -14.46 -15.71 -18.53
C LEU A 471 -14.46 -14.26 -19.04
N GLN A 472 -15.65 -13.69 -19.25
CA GLN A 472 -15.80 -12.29 -19.66
C GLN A 472 -15.29 -11.34 -18.57
N ALA A 473 -15.58 -11.63 -17.30
CA ALA A 473 -15.09 -10.84 -16.17
C ALA A 473 -13.56 -10.82 -16.14
N MET A 474 -12.90 -11.98 -16.32
CA MET A 474 -11.44 -12.03 -16.42
C MET A 474 -10.89 -11.25 -17.61
N GLY A 475 -11.54 -11.34 -18.77
CA GLY A 475 -11.16 -10.54 -19.95
C GLY A 475 -11.22 -9.03 -19.69
N ILE A 476 -12.30 -8.57 -19.05
CA ILE A 476 -12.47 -7.15 -18.69
C ILE A 476 -11.43 -6.72 -17.65
N LEU A 477 -11.21 -7.52 -16.61
CA LEU A 477 -10.23 -7.21 -15.56
C LEU A 477 -8.79 -7.20 -16.09
N LEU A 478 -8.45 -8.12 -16.99
CA LEU A 478 -7.15 -8.13 -17.66
C LEU A 478 -6.97 -6.89 -18.53
N LEU A 479 -7.96 -6.55 -19.36
CA LEU A 479 -7.93 -5.35 -20.21
C LEU A 479 -7.77 -4.08 -19.38
N TYR A 480 -8.53 -3.97 -18.28
CA TYR A 480 -8.43 -2.88 -17.33
C TYR A 480 -7.03 -2.79 -16.68
N ALA A 481 -6.48 -3.90 -16.20
CA ALA A 481 -5.13 -3.96 -15.64
C ALA A 481 -4.04 -3.61 -16.68
N SER A 482 -4.20 -4.05 -17.93
CA SER A 482 -3.30 -3.70 -19.03
C SER A 482 -3.38 -2.21 -19.37
N ALA A 483 -4.57 -1.62 -19.43
CA ALA A 483 -4.76 -0.19 -19.68
C ALA A 483 -4.09 0.67 -18.59
N LEU A 484 -4.28 0.32 -17.31
CA LEU A 484 -3.63 1.01 -16.20
C LEU A 484 -2.11 0.85 -16.21
N THR A 485 -1.62 -0.35 -16.54
CA THR A 485 -0.17 -0.60 -16.64
C THR A 485 0.43 0.21 -17.79
N GLY A 486 -0.23 0.25 -18.94
CA GLY A 486 0.19 1.05 -20.09
C GLY A 486 0.24 2.55 -19.76
N LEU A 487 -0.75 3.06 -19.02
CA LEU A 487 -0.74 4.45 -18.54
C LEU A 487 0.42 4.71 -17.57
N ALA A 488 0.63 3.84 -16.58
CA ALA A 488 1.69 4.00 -15.59
C ALA A 488 3.08 4.00 -16.24
N VAL A 489 3.33 3.02 -17.11
CA VAL A 489 4.61 2.86 -17.80
C VAL A 489 4.82 3.96 -18.84
N GLY A 490 3.77 4.39 -19.54
CA GLY A 490 3.83 5.53 -20.45
C GLY A 490 4.27 6.80 -19.73
N LEU A 491 3.65 7.11 -18.57
CA LEU A 491 4.06 8.27 -17.75
C LEU A 491 5.52 8.17 -17.29
N ASP A 492 5.98 6.96 -16.93
CA ASP A 492 7.35 6.73 -16.51
C ASP A 492 8.37 6.90 -17.65
N VAL A 493 8.07 6.36 -18.84
CA VAL A 493 8.92 6.48 -20.04
C VAL A 493 9.05 7.93 -20.51
N TYR A 494 7.98 8.73 -20.42
CA TYR A 494 8.02 10.16 -20.72
C TYR A 494 8.58 11.01 -19.58
N ASP A 495 9.08 10.38 -18.51
CA ASP A 495 9.63 11.03 -17.30
C ASP A 495 8.64 11.98 -16.59
N ILE A 496 7.34 11.80 -16.81
CA ILE A 496 6.29 12.65 -16.25
C ILE A 496 6.06 12.25 -14.78
N SER A 497 6.42 13.15 -13.87
CA SER A 497 6.09 13.02 -12.44
C SER A 497 4.95 13.98 -12.09
N ILE A 498 3.77 13.44 -11.85
CA ILE A 498 2.62 14.24 -11.41
C ILE A 498 2.80 14.50 -9.91
N LYS A 499 3.35 15.68 -9.59
CA LYS A 499 3.43 16.17 -8.21
C LYS A 499 2.05 16.64 -7.78
N MET A 500 1.25 15.70 -7.27
CA MET A 500 0.08 15.99 -6.45
C MET A 500 0.53 15.87 -5.00
#